data_AF-A0A7X4Z8U6-F1
#
_entry.id   AF-A0A7X4Z8U6-F1
#
_cell.length_a   1.000
_cell.length_b   1.000
_cell.length_c   1.000
_cell.angle_alpha   90.00
_cell.angle_beta   90.00
_cell.angle_gamma   90.00
#
_symmetry.space_group_name_H-M   'P 1'
#
loop_
_entity.id
_entity.type
_entity.pdbx_description
1 polymer ?
#
loop_
_entity_poly.entity_id
_entity_poly.type
_entity_poly.pdbx_seq_one_letter_code
_entity_poly.pdbx_strand_id
1 'polypeptide(L)'
;MKARKLFFTVLSFGLVFSFSGCGSGREVKNMEVQSAHTDSETKEDEENSTISQPAQKNSTDNSQNTQNKVLIAYFSRWGNTQYPEGMDASTSASLVMDGDTYGTTEYVARMIREITGGDIHLIQTQEMYPADFDELRDQNHDEMDRGYLPPLVESGLDVSGYDTVFIGYPVWATDVP
;
A
#
# COMPACT_ATOMS: atom_id res chain seq x y z
N MET A 1 14.41 41.95 -44.23
CA MET A 1 14.29 42.55 -42.89
C MET A 1 13.60 43.91 -43.00
N LYS A 2 12.32 44.01 -42.62
CA LYS A 2 11.62 45.27 -42.29
C LYS A 2 10.27 44.92 -41.67
N ALA A 3 10.24 44.93 -40.34
CA ALA A 3 9.03 44.80 -39.55
C ALA A 3 8.23 46.10 -39.64
N ARG A 4 6.90 46.00 -39.73
CA ARG A 4 5.99 47.08 -39.31
C ARG A 4 4.96 46.44 -38.38
N LYS A 5 5.15 46.71 -37.09
CA LYS A 5 4.14 46.48 -36.05
C LYS A 5 3.01 47.48 -36.28
N LEU A 6 1.77 47.01 -36.30
CA LEU A 6 0.60 47.87 -36.13
C LEU A 6 -0.15 47.38 -34.89
N PHE A 7 -0.09 48.21 -33.86
CA PHE A 7 -0.91 48.14 -32.66
C PHE A 7 -2.27 48.80 -32.94
N PHE A 8 -3.24 48.49 -32.06
CA PHE A 8 -4.46 49.23 -31.66
C PHE A 8 -5.77 48.44 -31.88
N THR A 9 -6.20 47.63 -30.89
CA THR A 9 -7.24 47.89 -29.84
C THR A 9 -8.68 48.00 -30.33
N VAL A 10 -9.51 47.03 -29.93
CA VAL A 10 -10.96 47.15 -29.62
C VAL A 10 -11.21 46.08 -28.54
N LEU A 11 -11.15 46.35 -27.23
CA LEU A 11 -12.13 47.02 -26.36
C LEU A 11 -13.59 46.58 -26.60
N SER A 12 -14.07 45.61 -25.82
CA SER A 12 -15.23 45.76 -24.91
C SER A 12 -15.87 44.42 -24.53
N PHE A 13 -16.61 44.46 -23.41
CA PHE A 13 -17.42 43.45 -22.73
C PHE A 13 -16.61 42.40 -21.94
N GLY A 14 -16.56 42.43 -20.62
CA GLY A 14 -17.54 42.90 -19.65
C GLY A 14 -18.04 41.67 -18.90
N LEU A 15 -17.39 41.32 -17.80
CA LEU A 15 -17.86 40.24 -16.95
C LEU A 15 -17.47 40.50 -15.49
N VAL A 16 -18.36 41.24 -14.84
CA VAL A 16 -18.39 41.41 -13.39
C VAL A 16 -18.91 40.08 -12.81
N PHE A 17 -18.03 39.26 -12.27
CA PHE A 17 -18.44 38.19 -11.36
C PHE A 17 -18.39 38.72 -9.93
N SER A 18 -19.55 39.01 -9.37
CA SER A 18 -19.73 39.19 -7.93
C SER A 18 -19.66 37.81 -7.27
N PHE A 19 -18.59 37.53 -6.54
CA PHE A 19 -18.56 36.41 -5.60
C PHE A 19 -19.16 36.88 -4.27
N SER A 20 -20.43 36.57 -4.04
CA SER A 20 -21.01 36.51 -2.70
C SER A 20 -20.61 35.17 -2.08
N GLY A 21 -19.44 35.12 -1.45
CA GLY A 21 -19.03 33.99 -0.62
C GLY A 21 -19.60 34.13 0.79
N CYS A 22 -20.64 33.34 1.11
CA CYS A 22 -21.08 33.15 2.49
C CYS A 22 -20.26 31.99 3.09
N GLY A 23 -19.10 32.30 3.66
CA GLY A 23 -18.29 31.34 4.41
C GLY A 23 -18.67 31.40 5.89
N SER A 24 -19.52 30.47 6.35
CA SER A 24 -19.73 30.27 7.78
C SER A 24 -18.51 29.57 8.36
N GLY A 25 -17.62 30.36 8.97
CA GLY A 25 -16.51 29.84 9.78
C GLY A 25 -17.06 29.03 10.96
N ARG A 26 -16.75 27.73 10.99
CA ARG A 26 -16.85 26.94 12.23
C ARG A 26 -15.46 26.88 12.84
N GLU A 27 -15.33 27.63 13.91
CA GLU A 27 -14.25 27.65 14.88
C GLU A 27 -14.10 26.24 15.49
N VAL A 28 -12.93 25.62 15.29
CA VAL A 28 -12.54 24.38 15.98
C VAL A 28 -11.95 24.79 17.32
N LYS A 29 -12.69 24.56 18.41
CA LYS A 29 -12.15 24.67 19.77
C LYS A 29 -11.35 23.41 20.09
N ASN A 30 -10.06 23.63 20.35
CA ASN A 30 -9.16 22.67 21.00
C ASN A 30 -9.79 22.20 22.32
N MET A 31 -9.84 20.88 22.52
CA MET A 31 -10.10 20.27 23.80
C MET A 31 -8.80 19.64 24.30
N GLU A 32 -8.20 20.36 25.24
CA GLU A 32 -7.08 19.94 26.07
C GLU A 32 -7.53 18.75 26.92
N VAL A 33 -6.87 17.59 26.77
CA VAL A 33 -7.02 16.46 27.69
C VAL A 33 -5.76 16.38 28.54
N GLN A 34 -5.96 16.77 29.80
CA GLN A 34 -4.97 16.79 30.87
C GLN A 34 -4.81 15.38 31.43
N SER A 35 -3.54 14.97 31.58
CA SER A 35 -3.10 13.71 32.18
C SER A 35 -3.10 13.79 33.71
N ALA A 36 -3.59 12.75 34.40
CA ALA A 36 -3.34 12.51 35.83
C ALA A 36 -3.46 11.01 36.21
N HIS A 37 -2.31 10.36 36.32
CA HIS A 37 -1.75 9.64 37.49
C HIS A 37 -2.58 8.59 38.29
N THR A 38 -2.04 7.35 38.30
CA THR A 38 -1.63 6.51 39.47
C THR A 38 -2.56 5.49 40.14
N ASP A 39 -2.09 4.24 40.02
CA ASP A 39 -1.95 3.11 40.97
C ASP A 39 -2.86 2.98 42.19
N SER A 40 -3.46 1.80 42.35
CA SER A 40 -3.16 0.93 43.50
C SER A 40 -3.88 -0.43 43.44
N GLU A 41 -3.18 -1.40 44.02
CA GLU A 41 -3.40 -2.84 44.10
C GLU A 41 -4.29 -3.30 45.28
N THR A 42 -4.97 -4.44 45.04
CA THR A 42 -5.15 -5.64 45.92
C THR A 42 -6.01 -5.60 47.20
N LYS A 43 -6.93 -6.58 47.32
CA LYS A 43 -7.03 -7.66 48.35
C LYS A 43 -8.35 -8.44 48.20
N GLU A 44 -8.30 -9.74 47.88
CA GLU A 44 -8.19 -10.94 48.74
C GLU A 44 -9.54 -11.38 49.31
N ASP A 45 -9.96 -12.61 48.98
CA ASP A 45 -10.60 -13.55 49.91
C ASP A 45 -10.33 -14.99 49.44
N GLU A 46 -9.67 -15.76 50.30
CA GLU A 46 -9.35 -17.18 50.16
C GLU A 46 -10.55 -18.06 50.53
N GLU A 47 -10.71 -19.23 49.89
CA GLU A 47 -10.82 -20.48 50.65
C GLU A 47 -10.44 -21.71 49.81
N ASN A 48 -9.60 -22.54 50.43
CA ASN A 48 -8.94 -23.73 49.91
C ASN A 48 -9.75 -24.99 50.28
N SER A 49 -9.85 -25.97 49.37
CA SER A 49 -9.91 -27.39 49.72
C SER A 49 -9.51 -28.28 48.54
N THR A 50 -8.47 -29.06 48.75
CA THR A 50 -7.85 -30.01 47.81
C THR A 50 -8.53 -31.39 47.90
N ILE A 51 -8.60 -32.13 46.79
CA ILE A 51 -8.11 -33.53 46.61
C ILE A 51 -8.93 -34.36 45.57
N SER A 52 -8.17 -34.91 44.62
CA SER A 52 -8.38 -36.13 43.80
C SER A 52 -9.16 -36.07 42.48
N GLN A 53 -8.40 -36.33 41.40
CA GLN A 53 -8.86 -36.81 40.09
C GLN A 53 -9.55 -38.18 40.20
N PRO A 54 -10.43 -38.50 39.22
CA PRO A 54 -10.01 -39.54 38.27
C PRO A 54 -10.30 -39.20 36.80
N ALA A 55 -9.66 -40.00 35.95
CA ALA A 55 -9.50 -39.89 34.51
C ALA A 55 -10.78 -39.90 33.64
N GLN A 56 -10.54 -39.63 32.35
CA GLN A 56 -11.37 -39.68 31.14
C GLN A 56 -11.83 -38.28 30.69
N LYS A 57 -11.55 -37.82 29.46
CA LYS A 57 -11.48 -38.56 28.20
C LYS A 57 -10.64 -37.74 27.21
N ASN A 58 -9.63 -38.36 26.61
CA ASN A 58 -9.00 -37.84 25.39
C ASN A 58 -10.09 -37.65 24.34
N SER A 59 -10.44 -36.38 24.08
CA SER A 59 -11.00 -36.00 22.79
C SER A 59 -9.85 -35.37 22.04
N THR A 60 -9.06 -36.22 21.38
CA THR A 60 -8.28 -35.78 20.24
C THR A 60 -9.30 -35.36 19.20
N ASP A 61 -9.66 -34.08 19.23
CA ASP A 61 -10.28 -33.41 18.11
C ASP A 61 -9.23 -33.37 17.01
N ASN A 62 -9.19 -34.45 16.24
CA ASN A 62 -8.47 -34.51 14.98
C ASN A 62 -9.31 -33.77 13.94
N SER A 63 -9.64 -32.51 14.23
CA SER A 63 -9.96 -31.53 13.22
C SER A 63 -8.67 -31.35 12.45
N GLN A 64 -8.58 -32.03 11.30
CA GLN A 64 -7.74 -31.59 10.21
C GLN A 64 -8.17 -30.15 9.94
N ASN A 65 -7.51 -29.22 10.62
CA ASN A 65 -7.65 -27.81 10.39
C ASN A 65 -6.99 -27.58 9.03
N THR A 66 -7.76 -27.83 7.96
CA THR A 66 -7.43 -27.34 6.62
C THR A 66 -7.47 -25.82 6.72
N GLN A 67 -6.39 -25.26 7.26
CA GLN A 67 -6.11 -23.84 7.18
C GLN A 67 -6.00 -23.57 5.68
N ASN A 68 -6.97 -22.83 5.14
CA ASN A 68 -6.94 -22.41 3.74
C ASN A 68 -5.61 -21.70 3.51
N LYS A 69 -4.76 -22.27 2.66
CA LYS A 69 -3.46 -21.71 2.34
C LYS A 69 -3.65 -20.57 1.35
N VAL A 70 -3.24 -19.37 1.76
CA VAL A 70 -3.33 -18.16 0.96
C VAL A 70 -1.95 -17.76 0.48
N LEU A 71 -1.81 -17.49 -0.81
CA LEU A 71 -0.66 -16.82 -1.41
C LEU A 71 -1.06 -15.40 -1.80
N ILE A 72 -0.21 -14.44 -1.47
CA ILE A 72 -0.28 -13.06 -1.92
C ILE A 72 0.93 -12.79 -2.82
N ALA A 73 0.76 -13.03 -4.12
CA ALA A 73 1.74 -12.65 -5.12
C ALA A 73 1.51 -11.18 -5.49
N TYR A 74 2.58 -10.39 -5.62
CA TYR A 74 2.42 -8.98 -5.98
C TYR A 74 3.59 -8.47 -6.82
N PHE A 75 3.30 -7.64 -7.80
CA PHE A 75 4.27 -6.78 -8.44
C PHE A 75 4.23 -5.40 -7.78
N SER A 76 5.40 -4.83 -7.55
CA SER A 76 5.56 -3.48 -7.01
C SER A 76 6.71 -2.81 -7.74
N ARG A 77 6.60 -1.48 -7.93
CA ARG A 77 7.72 -0.69 -8.48
C ARG A 77 8.94 -0.81 -7.56
N TRP A 78 8.72 -0.74 -6.25
CA TRP A 78 9.75 -1.11 -5.27
C TRP A 78 10.06 -2.61 -5.38
N GLY A 79 11.35 -2.94 -5.49
CA GLY A 79 11.82 -4.30 -5.77
C GLY A 79 11.98 -4.61 -7.28
N ASN A 80 11.44 -3.77 -8.17
CA ASN A 80 11.60 -3.84 -9.62
C ASN A 80 12.22 -2.56 -10.21
N THR A 81 12.86 -1.72 -9.38
CA THR A 81 13.47 -0.46 -9.79
C THR A 81 14.73 -0.22 -8.97
N GLN A 82 15.80 0.21 -9.63
CA GLN A 82 17.03 0.60 -8.94
C GLN A 82 16.97 2.08 -8.57
N TYR A 83 16.52 2.37 -7.36
CA TYR A 83 16.45 3.73 -6.86
C TYR A 83 17.83 4.25 -6.44
N PRO A 84 18.20 5.49 -6.79
CA PRO A 84 19.41 6.12 -6.28
C PRO A 84 19.31 6.34 -4.77
N GLU A 85 20.45 6.26 -4.08
CA GLU A 85 20.51 6.56 -2.65
C GLU A 85 20.03 7.99 -2.36
N GLY A 86 19.30 8.16 -1.26
CA GLY A 86 18.81 9.47 -0.84
C GLY A 86 17.62 10.01 -1.63
N MET A 87 16.96 9.18 -2.46
CA MET A 87 15.65 9.56 -3.02
C MET A 87 14.62 9.69 -1.90
N ASP A 88 14.10 10.91 -1.71
CA ASP A 88 13.00 11.18 -0.78
C ASP A 88 11.68 10.62 -1.34
N ALA A 89 10.94 9.88 -0.52
CA ALA A 89 9.62 9.34 -0.85
C ALA A 89 8.60 10.41 -1.22
N SER A 90 8.78 11.66 -0.79
CA SER A 90 7.94 12.78 -1.23
C SER A 90 7.91 12.94 -2.76
N THR A 91 8.98 12.53 -3.45
CA THR A 91 9.09 12.62 -4.92
C THR A 91 8.50 11.39 -5.63
N SER A 92 8.32 10.27 -4.93
CA SER A 92 7.87 9.02 -5.54
C SER A 92 6.57 8.55 -4.89
N ALA A 93 5.43 8.90 -5.51
CA ALA A 93 4.08 8.53 -5.06
C ALA A 93 3.84 7.01 -4.94
N SER A 94 4.82 6.19 -5.36
CA SER A 94 4.77 4.73 -5.30
C SER A 94 5.50 4.14 -4.10
N LEU A 95 6.12 4.96 -3.24
CA LEU A 95 6.89 4.50 -2.08
C LEU A 95 6.21 4.90 -0.77
N VAL A 96 6.36 4.05 0.23
CA VAL A 96 5.94 4.29 1.61
C VAL A 96 7.17 4.12 2.50
N MET A 97 7.36 5.07 3.42
CA MET A 97 8.49 5.13 4.35
C MET A 97 7.95 5.13 5.78
N ASP A 98 8.06 4.00 6.47
CA ASP A 98 7.71 3.88 7.89
C ASP A 98 8.67 2.90 8.57
N GLY A 99 9.86 3.41 8.94
CA GLY A 99 11.00 2.59 9.36
C GLY A 99 11.72 1.94 8.18
N ASP A 100 11.01 1.11 7.43
CA ASP A 100 11.46 0.48 6.19
C ASP A 100 10.84 1.16 4.95
N THR A 101 11.54 1.07 3.81
CA THR A 101 11.00 1.48 2.50
C THR A 101 10.32 0.31 1.83
N TYR A 102 9.07 0.52 1.39
CA TYR A 102 8.33 -0.46 0.59
C TYR A 102 7.46 0.25 -0.45
N GLY A 103 7.01 -0.50 -1.45
CA GLY A 103 6.09 0.03 -2.45
C GLY A 103 4.65 0.06 -1.94
N THR A 104 3.78 0.88 -2.54
CA THR A 104 2.36 0.94 -2.16
C THR A 104 1.63 -0.39 -2.37
N THR A 105 1.93 -1.14 -3.44
CA THR A 105 1.36 -2.48 -3.64
C THR A 105 1.87 -3.48 -2.60
N GLU A 106 3.15 -3.40 -2.24
CA GLU A 106 3.72 -4.21 -1.17
C GLU A 106 3.04 -3.93 0.17
N TYR A 107 2.79 -2.66 0.48
CA TYR A 107 2.07 -2.26 1.69
C TYR A 107 0.70 -2.94 1.78
N VAL A 108 -0.06 -2.91 0.69
CA VAL A 108 -1.37 -3.58 0.62
C VAL A 108 -1.22 -5.10 0.75
N ALA A 109 -0.23 -5.71 0.09
CA ALA A 109 0.03 -7.13 0.21
C ALA A 109 0.37 -7.55 1.66
N ARG A 110 1.13 -6.72 2.38
CA ARG A 110 1.42 -6.91 3.81
C ARG A 110 0.16 -6.81 4.68
N MET A 111 -0.72 -5.84 4.42
CA MET A 111 -2.02 -5.74 5.11
C MET A 111 -2.89 -6.99 4.89
N ILE A 112 -2.95 -7.52 3.65
CA ILE A 112 -3.69 -8.75 3.35
C ILE A 112 -3.06 -9.94 4.11
N ARG A 113 -1.73 -10.04 4.12
CA ARG A 113 -1.00 -11.04 4.90
C ARG A 113 -1.34 -10.97 6.39
N GLU A 114 -1.38 -9.78 6.99
CA GLU A 114 -1.73 -9.60 8.40
C GLU A 114 -3.13 -10.13 8.74
N ILE A 115 -4.08 -9.97 7.82
CA ILE A 115 -5.46 -10.44 7.99
C ILE A 115 -5.59 -11.94 7.75
N THR A 116 -4.88 -12.47 6.76
CA THR A 116 -5.06 -13.85 6.26
C THR A 116 -4.09 -14.86 6.85
N GLY A 117 -2.94 -14.42 7.36
CA GLY A 117 -1.81 -15.27 7.70
C GLY A 117 -1.12 -15.92 6.49
N GLY A 118 -1.42 -15.46 5.27
CA GLY A 118 -0.89 -16.03 4.02
C GLY A 118 0.59 -15.75 3.75
N ASP A 119 1.14 -16.51 2.80
CA ASP A 119 2.50 -16.30 2.31
C ASP A 119 2.53 -15.14 1.32
N ILE A 120 3.62 -14.36 1.32
CA ILE A 120 3.79 -13.22 0.43
C ILE A 120 4.92 -13.50 -0.56
N HIS A 121 4.73 -13.15 -1.84
CA HIS A 121 5.72 -13.33 -2.89
C HIS A 121 5.81 -12.10 -3.79
N LEU A 122 7.00 -11.50 -3.86
CA LEU A 122 7.28 -10.41 -4.80
C LEU A 122 7.56 -10.98 -6.19
N ILE A 123 6.76 -10.56 -7.17
CA ILE A 123 6.99 -10.81 -8.59
C ILE A 123 8.08 -9.84 -9.06
N GLN A 124 9.22 -10.40 -9.48
CA GLN A 124 10.38 -9.63 -9.93
C GLN A 124 10.61 -9.81 -11.43
N THR A 125 10.86 -8.73 -12.15
CA THR A 125 11.38 -8.74 -13.53
C THR A 125 12.88 -9.01 -13.52
N GLN A 126 13.39 -9.66 -14.57
CA GLN A 126 14.83 -9.90 -14.71
C GLN A 126 15.60 -8.58 -14.91
N GLU A 127 15.02 -7.68 -15.70
CA GLU A 127 15.53 -6.34 -15.92
C GLU A 127 14.73 -5.36 -15.06
N MET A 128 15.44 -4.54 -14.29
CA MET A 128 14.81 -3.52 -13.44
C MET A 128 14.34 -2.34 -14.29
N TYR A 129 13.20 -1.78 -13.91
CA TYR A 129 12.68 -0.54 -14.48
C TYR A 129 13.50 0.69 -14.02
N PRO A 130 13.49 1.78 -14.82
CA PRO A 130 14.15 3.02 -14.47
C PRO A 130 13.47 3.73 -13.28
N ALA A 131 14.30 4.42 -12.50
CA ALA A 131 13.86 5.22 -11.37
C ALA A 131 13.21 6.55 -11.82
N ASP A 132 13.64 7.10 -12.96
CA ASP A 132 13.02 8.27 -13.54
C ASP A 132 11.60 7.95 -14.02
N PHE A 133 10.65 8.84 -13.72
CA PHE A 133 9.25 8.62 -14.04
C PHE A 133 8.96 8.73 -15.54
N ASP A 134 9.59 9.69 -16.23
CA ASP A 134 9.37 9.88 -17.66
C ASP A 134 9.98 8.71 -18.45
N GLU A 135 11.16 8.24 -18.07
CA GLU A 135 11.77 7.04 -18.67
C GLU A 135 10.91 5.80 -18.43
N LEU A 136 10.39 5.60 -17.20
CA LEU A 136 9.50 4.49 -16.90
C LEU A 136 8.21 4.57 -17.72
N ARG A 137 7.61 5.75 -17.79
CA ARG A 137 6.40 5.98 -18.59
C ARG A 137 6.66 5.60 -20.04
N ASP A 138 7.75 6.09 -20.62
CA ASP A 138 8.06 5.88 -22.03
C ASP A 138 8.37 4.39 -22.30
N GLN A 139 9.10 3.71 -21.41
CA GLN A 139 9.30 2.27 -21.47
C GLN A 139 7.96 1.51 -21.41
N ASN A 140 7.10 1.80 -20.43
CA ASN A 140 5.80 1.13 -20.30
C ASN A 140 4.94 1.28 -21.55
N HIS A 141 4.90 2.46 -22.18
CA HIS A 141 4.15 2.64 -23.43
C HIS A 141 4.75 1.83 -24.59
N ASP A 142 6.08 1.79 -24.73
CA ASP A 142 6.75 0.99 -25.76
C ASP A 142 6.57 -0.53 -25.55
N GLU A 143 6.51 -0.99 -24.30
CA GLU A 143 6.22 -2.38 -23.96
C GLU A 143 4.78 -2.74 -24.32
N MET A 144 3.81 -1.90 -23.92
CA MET A 144 2.38 -2.07 -24.28
C MET A 144 2.15 -2.05 -25.79
N ASP A 145 2.72 -1.07 -26.50
CA ASP A 145 2.55 -0.92 -27.95
C ASP A 145 3.06 -2.13 -28.73
N ARG A 146 4.10 -2.80 -28.22
CA ARG A 146 4.70 -3.98 -28.84
C ARG A 146 4.20 -5.30 -28.26
N GLY A 147 3.32 -5.27 -27.26
CA GLY A 147 2.86 -6.45 -26.53
C GLY A 147 4.01 -7.22 -25.87
N TYR A 148 5.04 -6.50 -25.44
CA TYR A 148 6.19 -7.07 -24.76
C TYR A 148 5.80 -7.42 -23.32
N LEU A 149 6.10 -8.66 -22.92
CA LEU A 149 5.94 -9.13 -21.55
C LEU A 149 7.34 -9.31 -20.94
N PRO A 150 7.72 -8.50 -19.95
CA PRO A 150 9.02 -8.61 -19.31
C PRO A 150 9.24 -10.01 -18.72
N PRO A 151 10.42 -10.62 -18.97
CA PRO A 151 10.73 -11.90 -18.36
C PRO A 151 10.88 -11.73 -16.84
N LEU A 152 10.36 -12.71 -16.10
CA LEU A 152 10.40 -12.71 -14.64
C LEU A 152 11.62 -13.48 -14.11
N VAL A 153 12.10 -13.10 -12.94
CA VAL A 153 13.04 -13.89 -12.15
C VAL A 153 12.35 -15.20 -11.75
N GLU A 154 13.02 -16.33 -11.97
CA GLU A 154 12.48 -17.64 -11.61
C GLU A 154 12.32 -17.74 -10.08
N SER A 155 11.09 -18.00 -9.62
CA SER A 155 10.76 -17.97 -8.20
C SER A 155 10.89 -19.33 -7.49
N GLY A 156 10.84 -20.44 -8.24
CA GLY A 156 10.70 -21.79 -7.67
C GLY A 156 9.42 -21.99 -6.84
N LEU A 157 8.46 -21.06 -6.94
CA LEU A 157 7.23 -21.07 -6.14
C LEU A 157 6.27 -22.15 -6.66
N ASP A 158 5.91 -23.10 -5.81
CA ASP A 158 4.85 -24.07 -6.08
C ASP A 158 3.49 -23.49 -5.69
N VAL A 159 2.71 -23.07 -6.68
CA VAL A 159 1.38 -22.49 -6.48
C VAL A 159 0.30 -23.55 -6.24
N SER A 160 0.57 -24.83 -6.50
CA SER A 160 -0.44 -25.90 -6.44
C SER A 160 -0.91 -26.21 -5.02
N GLY A 161 -0.13 -25.82 -4.01
CA GLY A 161 -0.45 -26.00 -2.60
C GLY A 161 -1.30 -24.90 -1.97
N TYR A 162 -1.72 -23.88 -2.74
CA TYR A 162 -2.53 -22.77 -2.24
C TYR A 162 -3.98 -22.88 -2.71
N ASP A 163 -4.91 -22.66 -1.78
CA ASP A 163 -6.36 -22.66 -2.06
C ASP A 163 -6.83 -21.32 -2.63
N THR A 164 -6.11 -20.24 -2.33
CA THR A 164 -6.42 -18.88 -2.78
C THR A 164 -5.14 -18.15 -3.12
N VAL A 165 -5.13 -17.50 -4.28
CA VAL A 165 -4.03 -16.67 -4.74
C VAL A 165 -4.54 -15.25 -5.00
N PHE A 166 -4.03 -14.28 -4.25
CA PHE A 166 -4.15 -12.87 -4.57
C PHE A 166 -3.00 -12.48 -5.50
N ILE A 167 -3.31 -11.64 -6.50
CA ILE A 167 -2.33 -11.04 -7.40
C ILE A 167 -2.50 -9.52 -7.31
N GLY A 168 -1.52 -8.83 -6.74
CA GLY A 168 -1.51 -7.37 -6.61
C GLY A 168 -0.56 -6.71 -7.61
N TYR A 169 -0.93 -5.55 -8.14
CA TYR A 169 -0.08 -4.75 -9.01
C TYR A 169 -0.50 -3.27 -8.97
N PRO A 170 0.41 -2.31 -9.21
CA PRO A 170 0.05 -0.94 -9.51
C PRO A 170 -0.62 -0.86 -10.89
N VAL A 171 -1.54 0.08 -11.07
CA VAL A 171 -2.12 0.34 -12.40
C VAL A 171 -1.17 1.21 -13.21
N TRP A 172 -0.68 0.70 -14.33
CA TRP A 172 0.18 1.44 -15.27
C TRP A 172 -0.59 1.68 -16.56
N ALA A 173 -0.80 2.95 -16.92
CA ALA A 173 -1.56 3.34 -18.11
C ALA A 173 -2.92 2.61 -18.29
N THR A 174 -3.66 2.42 -17.19
CA THR A 174 -4.95 1.68 -17.12
C THR A 174 -4.87 0.16 -17.31
N ASP A 175 -3.67 -0.41 -17.28
CA ASP A 175 -3.43 -1.84 -17.45
C ASP A 175 -2.49 -2.41 -16.36
N VAL A 176 -2.21 -3.71 -16.48
CA VAL A 176 -1.16 -4.40 -15.74
C VAL A 176 0.23 -3.98 -16.24
N PRO A 177 1.22 -3.85 -15.35
CA PRO A 177 2.64 -3.70 -15.71
C PRO A 177 3.21 -4.88 -16.49
#